data_AF-A0A1J5IGR7-F1
#
_entry.id   AF-A0A1J5IGR7-F1
#
_cell.length_a   1.000
_cell.length_b   1.000
_cell.length_c   1.000
_cell.angle_alpha   90.00
_cell.angle_beta   90.00
_cell.angle_gamma   90.00
#
_symmetry.space_group_name_H-M   'P 1'
#
loop_
_entity.id
_entity.type
_entity.pdbx_description
1 polymer ?
#
loop_
_entity_poly.entity_id
_entity_poly.type
_entity_poly.pdbx_seq_one_letter_code
_entity_poly.pdbx_strand_id
1 'polypeptide(L)'
;MTLQHHRMLKLFFLVPIILLITSCAAGNEQFAQDSPADFWWGIWHGMISVISLIVHIFNDSVVVYEVDNTGAWYDFGFLLGIIFIWGGGCHANCKTNKKSTCDPEWDEISDKVEKKVMRKLKEWSEKEESTESDKEWDEIGEKVEKKLKRKIREWAEKD
;
A
#
# COMPACT_ATOMS: atom_id res chain seq x y z
N MET A 1 3.54 22.19 -44.93
CA MET A 1 2.44 21.91 -43.96
C MET A 1 2.94 21.35 -42.62
N THR A 2 3.97 20.51 -42.57
CA THR A 2 4.49 19.87 -41.33
C THR A 2 5.08 20.85 -40.31
N LEU A 3 5.70 21.95 -40.77
CA LEU A 3 6.30 22.96 -39.89
C LEU A 3 5.26 23.72 -39.04
N GLN A 4 4.06 23.96 -39.60
CA GLN A 4 2.98 24.63 -38.87
C GLN A 4 2.33 23.68 -37.86
N HIS A 5 2.19 22.39 -38.21
CA HIS A 5 1.68 21.39 -37.30
C HIS A 5 2.58 21.21 -36.08
N HIS A 6 3.91 21.20 -36.25
CA HIS A 6 4.84 21.18 -35.12
C HIS A 6 4.76 22.43 -34.23
N ARG A 7 4.54 23.62 -34.80
CA ARG A 7 4.37 24.86 -34.02
C ARG A 7 3.06 24.83 -33.23
N MET A 8 1.97 24.37 -33.83
CA MET A 8 0.67 24.21 -33.16
C MET A 8 0.71 23.11 -32.09
N LEU A 9 1.39 21.98 -32.35
CA LEU A 9 1.58 20.90 -31.38
C LEU A 9 2.43 21.37 -30.19
N LYS A 10 3.52 22.11 -30.43
CA LYS A 10 4.33 22.72 -29.37
C LYS A 10 3.50 23.70 -28.53
N LEU A 11 2.69 24.55 -29.16
CA LEU A 11 1.78 25.45 -28.46
C LEU A 11 0.73 24.68 -27.63
N PHE A 12 0.19 23.58 -28.16
CA PHE A 12 -0.78 22.74 -27.45
C PHE A 12 -0.21 22.12 -26.17
N PHE A 13 1.07 21.73 -26.15
CA PHE A 13 1.74 21.25 -24.94
C PHE A 13 2.27 22.37 -24.04
N LEU A 14 2.63 23.53 -24.59
CA LEU A 14 3.27 24.62 -23.85
C LEU A 14 2.26 25.49 -23.08
N VAL A 15 1.04 25.64 -23.60
CA VAL A 15 -0.07 26.36 -22.92
C VAL A 15 -0.48 25.72 -21.58
N PRO A 16 -0.74 24.41 -21.47
CA PRO A 16 -1.09 23.80 -20.19
C PRO A 16 0.09 23.86 -19.21
N ILE A 17 1.33 23.74 -19.68
CA ILE A 17 2.52 23.88 -18.83
C ILE A 17 2.61 25.29 -18.23
N ILE A 18 2.36 26.35 -19.01
CA ILE A 18 2.37 27.72 -18.49
C ILE A 18 1.21 27.94 -17.51
N LEU A 19 0.01 27.43 -17.81
CA LEU A 19 -1.14 27.52 -16.91
C LEU A 19 -0.88 26.82 -15.56
N LEU A 20 -0.21 25.66 -15.58
CA LEU A 20 0.22 24.93 -14.38
C LEU A 20 1.29 25.67 -13.57
N ILE A 21 2.15 26.47 -14.22
CA ILE A 21 3.13 27.29 -13.51
C ILE A 21 2.45 28.51 -12.87
N THR A 22 1.41 29.08 -13.50
CA THR A 22 0.66 30.21 -12.93
C THR A 22 -0.28 29.84 -11.78
N SER A 23 -0.60 28.55 -11.59
CA SER A 23 -1.32 28.07 -10.41
C SER A 23 -0.42 27.87 -9.19
N CYS A 24 0.90 28.04 -9.31
CA CYS A 24 1.85 27.93 -8.20
C CYS A 24 1.98 29.25 -7.42
N ALA A 25 0.85 29.77 -6.96
CA ALA A 25 0.78 30.72 -5.85
C ALA A 25 -0.07 30.06 -4.76
N ALA A 26 0.33 28.85 -4.35
CA ALA A 26 -0.21 28.20 -3.17
C ALA A 26 0.27 29.00 -1.96
N GLY A 27 -0.66 29.66 -1.29
CA GLY A 27 -0.38 30.33 -0.02
C GLY A 27 0.05 29.32 1.03
N ASN A 28 0.62 29.83 2.11
CA ASN A 28 1.06 29.04 3.25
C ASN A 28 -0.19 28.54 4.00
N GLU A 29 -0.92 27.60 3.40
CA GLU A 29 -2.13 27.01 3.95
C GLU A 29 -1.70 26.05 5.07
N GLN A 30 -1.71 26.54 6.30
CA GLN A 30 -1.81 25.64 7.45
C GLN A 30 -3.21 25.07 7.41
N PHE A 31 -3.34 23.80 7.01
CA PHE A 31 -4.62 23.11 7.06
C PHE A 31 -5.07 23.09 8.52
N ALA A 32 -6.26 23.61 8.75
CA ALA A 32 -6.90 23.61 10.04
C ALA A 32 -8.20 22.80 9.91
N GLN A 33 -8.78 22.41 11.04
CA GLN A 33 -10.03 21.66 11.08
C GLN A 33 -11.18 22.28 10.25
N ASP A 34 -11.20 23.61 10.08
CA ASP A 34 -12.20 24.35 9.30
C ASP A 34 -11.90 24.39 7.78
N SER A 35 -10.69 24.02 7.36
CA SER A 35 -10.26 23.94 5.95
C SER A 35 -9.31 22.74 5.76
N PRO A 36 -9.86 21.51 5.83
CA PRO A 36 -9.06 20.29 5.74
C PRO A 36 -8.45 20.08 4.36
N ALA A 37 -7.34 19.34 4.31
CA ALA A 37 -6.71 18.95 3.07
C ALA A 37 -7.59 18.00 2.25
N ASP A 38 -7.80 18.37 0.99
CA ASP A 38 -8.62 17.64 0.02
C ASP A 38 -7.80 16.70 -0.88
N PHE A 39 -8.48 15.99 -1.78
CA PHE A 39 -7.89 15.05 -2.75
C PHE A 39 -6.64 15.59 -3.49
N TRP A 40 -6.68 16.84 -3.95
CA TRP A 40 -5.58 17.46 -4.69
C TRP A 40 -4.33 17.65 -3.83
N TRP A 41 -4.52 18.03 -2.56
CA TRP A 41 -3.45 18.10 -1.57
C TRP A 41 -2.92 16.70 -1.23
N GLY A 42 -3.80 15.69 -1.20
CA GLY A 42 -3.41 14.30 -1.13
C GLY A 42 -2.41 13.93 -2.23
N ILE A 43 -2.73 14.20 -3.50
CA ILE A 43 -1.81 13.93 -4.63
C ILE A 43 -0.48 14.65 -4.43
N TRP A 44 -0.52 15.95 -4.07
CA TRP A 44 0.69 16.74 -3.85
C TRP A 44 1.57 16.16 -2.74
N HIS A 45 1.00 15.89 -1.57
CA HIS A 45 1.70 15.28 -0.44
C HIS A 45 2.24 13.89 -0.77
N GLY A 46 1.48 13.07 -1.50
CA GLY A 46 1.92 11.75 -1.97
C GLY A 46 3.15 11.84 -2.88
N MET A 47 3.18 12.81 -3.80
CA MET A 47 4.31 13.06 -4.69
C MET A 47 5.59 13.48 -3.96
N ILE A 48 5.48 14.29 -2.90
CA ILE A 48 6.64 14.77 -2.13
C ILE A 48 6.91 13.94 -0.87
N SER A 49 6.17 12.86 -0.64
CA SER A 49 6.16 12.09 0.62
C SER A 49 7.53 11.59 1.04
N VAL A 50 8.31 11.00 0.13
CA VAL A 50 9.66 10.48 0.43
C VAL A 50 10.63 11.61 0.78
N ILE A 51 10.56 12.75 0.07
CA ILE A 51 11.39 13.92 0.38
C ILE A 51 11.01 14.48 1.75
N SER A 52 9.71 14.59 2.01
CA SER A 52 9.18 15.08 3.28
C SER A 52 9.55 14.16 4.44
N LEU A 53 9.58 12.84 4.22
CA LEU A 53 10.05 11.86 5.19
C LEU A 53 11.53 12.03 5.51
N ILE A 54 12.37 12.27 4.50
CA ILE A 54 13.80 12.56 4.72
C ILE A 54 13.96 13.83 5.58
N VAL A 55 13.20 14.88 5.29
CA VAL A 55 13.23 16.13 6.07
C VAL A 55 12.71 15.92 7.49
N HIS A 56 11.63 15.16 7.66
CA HIS A 56 11.02 14.84 8.95
C HIS A 56 12.02 14.21 9.93
N ILE A 57 12.91 13.33 9.44
CA ILE A 57 13.96 12.69 10.26
C ILE A 57 14.93 13.73 10.86
N PHE A 58 15.15 14.86 10.20
CA PHE A 58 16.03 15.94 10.69
C PHE A 58 15.27 17.09 11.35
N ASN A 59 13.96 17.18 11.12
CA ASN A 59 13.12 18.25 11.63
C ASN A 59 11.70 17.76 11.90
N ASP A 60 11.39 17.59 13.19
CA ASP A 60 10.06 17.14 13.66
C ASP A 60 8.92 18.11 13.29
N SER A 61 9.23 19.34 12.86
CA SER A 61 8.22 20.33 12.47
C SER A 61 7.55 20.05 11.12
N VAL A 62 8.09 19.12 10.33
CA VAL A 62 7.56 18.80 8.98
C VAL A 62 6.83 17.48 9.03
N VAL A 63 5.50 17.50 8.92
CA VAL A 63 4.69 16.27 8.91
C VAL A 63 4.53 15.77 7.47
N VAL A 64 4.70 14.46 7.25
CA VAL A 64 4.63 13.84 5.90
C VAL A 64 3.19 13.72 5.39
N TYR A 65 2.23 13.66 6.31
CA TYR A 65 0.83 13.39 6.04
C TYR A 65 -0.02 14.36 6.86
N GLU A 66 -1.04 14.96 6.24
CA GLU A 66 -1.85 15.98 6.90
C GLU A 66 -2.82 15.37 7.91
N VAL A 67 -2.85 15.93 9.12
CA VAL A 67 -3.71 15.43 10.21
C VAL A 67 -5.15 15.89 9.99
N ASP A 68 -5.32 17.13 9.53
CA ASP A 68 -6.62 17.72 9.21
C ASP A 68 -6.95 17.48 7.73
N ASN A 69 -7.47 16.29 7.41
CA ASN A 69 -7.81 15.89 6.04
C ASN A 69 -9.28 15.50 5.86
N THR A 70 -9.75 15.44 4.60
CA THR A 70 -11.12 15.03 4.27
C THR A 70 -11.36 13.51 4.26
N GLY A 71 -10.40 12.73 4.77
CA GLY A 71 -10.45 11.29 4.93
C GLY A 71 -10.12 10.53 3.65
N ALA A 72 -11.06 9.66 3.23
CA ALA A 72 -10.81 8.68 2.16
C ALA A 72 -10.41 9.29 0.81
N TRP A 73 -10.91 10.49 0.48
CA TRP A 73 -10.53 11.17 -0.75
C TRP A 73 -9.10 11.68 -0.70
N TYR A 74 -8.68 12.26 0.42
CA TYR A 74 -7.28 12.64 0.62
C TYR A 74 -6.35 11.42 0.54
N ASP A 75 -6.71 10.32 1.22
CA ASP A 75 -5.95 9.06 1.19
C ASP A 75 -5.79 8.49 -0.22
N PHE A 76 -6.88 8.49 -0.98
CA PHE A 76 -6.86 8.04 -2.36
C PHE A 76 -5.93 8.89 -3.22
N GLY A 77 -5.98 10.22 -3.06
CA GLY A 77 -5.06 11.14 -3.72
C GLY A 77 -3.60 10.90 -3.31
N PHE A 78 -3.35 10.72 -2.02
CA PHE A 78 -2.03 10.46 -1.45
C PHE A 78 -1.41 9.19 -2.01
N LEU A 79 -2.16 8.08 -2.01
CA LEU A 79 -1.72 6.82 -2.59
C LEU A 79 -1.42 6.97 -4.09
N LEU A 80 -2.30 7.67 -4.81
CA LEU A 80 -2.13 7.91 -6.24
C LEU A 80 -0.86 8.72 -6.53
N GLY A 81 -0.59 9.78 -5.75
CA GLY A 81 0.64 10.57 -5.83
C GLY A 81 1.90 9.75 -5.56
N ILE A 82 1.84 8.85 -4.58
CA ILE A 82 2.92 7.88 -4.32
C ILE A 82 3.14 7.01 -5.54
N ILE A 83 2.09 6.39 -6.07
CA ILE A 83 2.19 5.45 -7.19
C ILE A 83 2.75 6.13 -8.45
N PHE A 84 2.36 7.38 -8.73
CA PHE A 84 2.82 8.07 -9.93
C PHE A 84 4.32 8.37 -9.97
N ILE A 85 4.92 8.77 -8.84
CA ILE A 85 6.34 9.14 -8.78
C ILE A 85 7.21 7.99 -8.28
N TRP A 86 6.72 7.27 -7.27
CA TRP A 86 7.47 6.30 -6.49
C TRP A 86 6.98 4.86 -6.70
N GLY A 87 5.79 4.69 -7.28
CA GLY A 87 5.27 3.39 -7.71
C GLY A 87 5.99 2.92 -8.96
N GLY A 88 7.26 2.54 -8.80
CA GLY A 88 7.97 1.77 -9.79
C GLY A 88 7.17 0.51 -10.06
N GLY A 89 6.57 0.42 -11.25
CA GLY A 89 5.80 -0.73 -11.66
C GLY A 89 6.61 -1.98 -11.37
N CYS A 90 6.04 -2.93 -10.63
CA CYS A 90 6.54 -4.29 -10.60
C CYS A 90 6.48 -4.80 -12.03
N HIS A 91 7.49 -4.50 -12.82
CA HIS A 91 7.81 -5.27 -14.00
C HIS A 91 8.30 -6.59 -13.43
N ALA A 92 7.32 -7.44 -13.05
CA ALA A 92 7.50 -8.86 -12.98
C ALA A 92 7.93 -9.24 -14.39
N ASN A 93 9.23 -9.10 -14.64
CA ASN A 93 9.89 -9.65 -15.78
C ASN A 93 9.84 -11.15 -15.50
N CYS A 94 8.68 -11.75 -15.78
CA CYS A 94 8.58 -13.17 -16.00
C CYS A 94 9.43 -13.43 -17.23
N LYS A 95 10.75 -13.44 -17.03
CA LYS A 95 11.67 -14.18 -17.87
C LYS A 95 11.27 -15.63 -17.64
N THR A 96 10.21 -16.06 -18.32
CA THR A 96 10.04 -17.45 -18.72
C THR A 96 11.21 -17.72 -19.66
N ASN A 97 12.37 -18.01 -19.07
CA ASN A 97 13.49 -18.56 -19.79
C ASN A 97 13.55 -20.04 -19.43
N LYS A 98 13.40 -20.83 -20.49
CA LYS A 98 13.76 -22.23 -20.61
C LYS A 98 12.77 -23.24 -20.03
N LYS A 99 12.03 -23.84 -20.97
CA LYS A 99 11.56 -25.23 -21.02
C LYS A 99 12.23 -26.13 -19.96
N SER A 100 11.71 -26.13 -18.73
CA SER A 100 11.91 -27.26 -17.83
C SER A 100 10.82 -28.26 -18.19
N THR A 101 11.24 -29.46 -18.54
CA THR A 101 10.38 -30.62 -18.63
C THR A 101 9.39 -30.61 -17.47
N CYS A 102 8.09 -30.72 -17.78
CA CYS A 102 7.11 -31.17 -16.81
C CYS A 102 7.63 -32.52 -16.34
N ASP A 103 8.32 -32.54 -15.20
CA ASP A 103 8.70 -33.79 -14.59
C ASP A 103 7.39 -34.38 -14.07
N PRO A 104 6.91 -35.51 -14.62
CA PRO A 104 5.60 -36.06 -14.28
C PRO A 104 5.44 -36.34 -12.78
N GLU A 105 6.54 -36.36 -12.03
CA GLU A 105 6.58 -36.42 -10.57
C GLU A 105 5.93 -35.21 -9.88
N TRP A 106 6.17 -33.98 -10.35
CA TRP A 106 5.65 -32.77 -9.70
C TRP A 106 4.15 -32.57 -9.91
N ASP A 107 3.64 -32.99 -11.06
CA ASP A 107 2.19 -33.01 -11.33
C ASP A 107 1.50 -34.00 -10.39
N GLU A 108 2.10 -35.17 -10.14
CA GLU A 108 1.59 -36.15 -9.19
C GLU A 108 1.65 -35.63 -7.74
N ILE A 109 2.70 -34.88 -7.39
CA ILE A 109 2.81 -34.21 -6.08
C ILE A 109 1.71 -33.16 -5.92
N SER A 110 1.45 -32.33 -6.93
CA SER A 110 0.39 -31.30 -6.91
C SER A 110 -0.98 -31.93 -6.67
N ASP A 111 -1.29 -32.99 -7.43
CA ASP A 111 -2.54 -33.73 -7.32
C ASP A 111 -2.74 -34.36 -5.93
N LYS A 112 -1.66 -34.87 -5.32
CA LYS A 112 -1.67 -35.42 -3.95
C LYS A 112 -1.85 -34.33 -2.90
N VAL A 113 -1.25 -33.16 -3.08
CA VAL A 113 -1.38 -32.02 -2.16
C VAL A 113 -2.81 -31.49 -2.21
N GLU A 114 -3.36 -31.28 -3.40
CA GLU A 114 -4.73 -30.78 -3.59
C GLU A 114 -5.76 -31.72 -2.95
N LYS A 115 -5.66 -33.02 -3.23
CA LYS A 115 -6.53 -34.05 -2.60
C LYS A 115 -6.42 -34.05 -1.08
N LYS A 116 -5.21 -33.84 -0.53
CA LYS A 116 -4.97 -33.85 0.92
C LYS A 116 -5.50 -32.57 1.59
N VAL A 117 -5.37 -31.42 0.93
CA VAL A 117 -5.92 -30.14 1.37
C VAL A 117 -7.45 -30.17 1.36
N MET A 118 -8.05 -30.63 0.26
CA MET A 118 -9.52 -30.75 0.15
C MET A 118 -10.10 -31.73 1.17
N ARG A 119 -9.42 -32.85 1.43
CA ARG A 119 -9.82 -33.77 2.51
C ARG A 119 -9.73 -33.12 3.89
N LYS A 120 -8.66 -32.37 4.19
CA LYS A 120 -8.53 -31.69 5.48
C LYS A 120 -9.56 -30.57 5.64
N LEU A 121 -9.81 -29.78 4.60
CA LEU A 121 -10.86 -28.76 4.59
C LEU A 121 -12.24 -29.38 4.80
N LYS A 122 -12.52 -30.52 4.16
CA LYS A 122 -13.77 -31.26 4.37
C LYS A 122 -13.87 -31.85 5.77
N GLU A 123 -12.80 -32.45 6.30
CA GLU A 123 -12.73 -32.92 7.70
C GLU A 123 -12.89 -31.77 8.71
N TRP A 124 -12.44 -30.56 8.38
CA TRP A 124 -12.61 -29.37 9.21
C TRP A 124 -14.05 -28.86 9.13
N SER A 125 -14.61 -28.81 7.91
CA SER A 125 -16.00 -28.42 7.68
C SER A 125 -17.00 -29.40 8.32
N GLU A 126 -16.73 -30.70 8.30
CA GLU A 126 -17.59 -31.71 8.92
C GLU A 126 -17.43 -31.76 10.46
N LYS A 127 -16.38 -31.14 11.01
CA LYS A 127 -16.23 -30.91 12.46
C LYS A 127 -16.90 -29.63 12.94
N GLU A 128 -17.41 -28.79 12.03
CA GLU A 128 -18.07 -27.52 12.33
C GLU A 128 -19.60 -27.60 12.25
N GLU A 129 -20.19 -28.75 12.57
CA GLU A 129 -21.61 -28.85 12.94
C GLU A 129 -21.77 -29.43 14.35
N SER A 130 -21.24 -28.71 15.33
CA SER A 130 -21.83 -28.71 16.68
C SER A 130 -21.39 -27.44 17.41
N THR A 131 -22.38 -26.74 17.93
CA THR A 131 -22.31 -25.49 18.69
C THR A 131 -21.52 -25.67 19.99
N GLU A 132 -20.18 -25.60 19.94
CA GLU A 132 -19.34 -25.38 21.13
C GLU A 132 -17.91 -24.86 20.83
N SER A 133 -17.70 -24.04 19.78
CA SER A 133 -16.35 -23.57 19.40
C SER A 133 -15.88 -22.30 20.12
N ASP A 134 -16.75 -21.55 20.79
CA ASP A 134 -16.37 -20.26 21.40
C ASP A 134 -15.45 -20.42 22.62
N LYS A 135 -15.64 -21.47 23.42
CA LYS A 135 -14.87 -21.69 24.66
C LYS A 135 -13.41 -22.11 24.40
N GLU A 136 -13.14 -22.80 23.29
CA GLU A 136 -11.77 -23.27 22.95
C GLU A 136 -10.92 -22.11 22.40
N TRP A 137 -11.50 -21.21 21.62
CA TRP A 137 -10.82 -20.01 21.11
C TRP A 137 -10.46 -19.03 22.22
N ASP A 138 -11.32 -18.89 23.24
CA ASP A 138 -11.02 -18.05 24.42
C ASP A 138 -9.81 -18.58 25.19
N GLU A 139 -9.70 -19.90 25.38
CA GLU A 139 -8.54 -20.52 26.03
C GLU A 139 -7.24 -20.38 25.20
N ILE A 140 -7.35 -20.48 23.87
CA ILE A 140 -6.22 -20.31 22.96
C ILE A 140 -5.76 -18.85 22.98
N GLY A 141 -6.68 -17.90 22.95
CA GLY A 141 -6.39 -16.46 23.03
C GLY A 141 -5.65 -16.11 24.32
N GLU A 142 -6.12 -16.61 25.46
CA GLU A 142 -5.50 -16.34 26.77
C GLU A 142 -4.06 -16.89 26.86
N LYS A 143 -3.81 -18.08 26.27
CA LYS A 143 -2.45 -18.66 26.19
C LYS A 143 -1.52 -17.85 25.31
N VAL A 144 -1.99 -17.32 24.19
CA VAL A 144 -1.19 -16.48 23.28
C VAL A 144 -0.84 -15.16 23.96
N GLU A 145 -1.81 -14.51 24.60
CA GLU A 145 -1.60 -13.25 25.30
C GLU A 145 -0.58 -13.38 26.43
N LYS A 146 -0.68 -14.44 27.25
CA LYS A 146 0.30 -14.73 28.31
C LYS A 146 1.71 -14.95 27.75
N LYS A 147 1.82 -15.63 26.59
CA LYS A 147 3.11 -15.88 25.94
C LYS A 147 3.73 -14.59 25.38
N LEU A 148 2.90 -13.70 24.82
CA LEU A 148 3.32 -12.39 24.33
C LEU A 148 3.79 -11.49 25.49
N LYS A 149 2.99 -11.36 26.55
CA LYS A 149 3.34 -10.56 27.74
C LYS A 149 4.65 -11.01 28.38
N ARG A 150 4.87 -12.32 28.47
CA ARG A 150 6.14 -12.86 28.97
C ARG A 150 7.32 -12.51 28.06
N LYS A 151 7.17 -12.64 26.74
CA LYS A 151 8.20 -12.30 25.76
C LYS A 151 8.54 -10.81 25.78
N ILE A 152 7.54 -9.94 25.91
CA ILE A 152 7.73 -8.50 26.03
C ILE A 152 8.47 -8.16 27.33
N ARG A 153 8.11 -8.79 28.45
CA ARG A 153 8.79 -8.59 29.74
C ARG A 153 10.24 -9.08 29.73
N GLU A 154 10.50 -10.25 29.14
CA GLU A 154 11.86 -10.77 28.94
C GLU A 154 12.71 -9.83 28.06
N TRP A 155 12.11 -9.16 27.08
CA TRP A 155 12.81 -8.16 26.28
C TRP A 155 13.08 -6.87 27.06
N ALA A 156 12.11 -6.39 27.84
CA ALA A 156 12.26 -5.17 28.63
C ALA A 156 13.25 -5.28 29.80
N GLU A 157 13.49 -6.49 30.32
CA GLU A 157 14.46 -6.73 31.42
C GLU A 157 15.89 -7.05 30.90
N LYS A 158 16.08 -7.14 29.58
CA LYS A 158 17.36 -7.53 28.94
C LYS A 158 18.17 -6.36 28.38
N ASP A 159 17.63 -5.15 28.45
CA ASP A 159 18.31 -3.86 28.21
C ASP A 159 18.50 -3.10 29.54
#